data_AF-A0A846EVK2-F1
#
_entry.id   AF-A0A846EVK2-F1
#
_cell.length_a   1.000
_cell.length_b   1.000
_cell.length_c   1.000
_cell.angle_alpha   90.00
_cell.angle_beta   90.00
_cell.angle_gamma   90.00
#
_symmetry.space_group_name_H-M   'P 1'
#
loop_
_entity.id
_entity.type
_entity.pdbx_description
1 polymer ?
#
loop_
_entity_poly.entity_id
_entity_poly.type
_entity_poly.pdbx_seq_one_letter_code
_entity_poly.pdbx_strand_id
1 'polypeptide(L)'
;MPIAGIMLELSAAKGEIDLRYLDESGFCMWSESSYTYYQRGEQKCLEQIKRRGRRLIIIGLFQPLISFVDGLVIGGVNCKSYIRMMKREAQ
;
A
#
# COMPACT_ATOMS: atom_id res chain seq x y z
N MET A 1 11.40 16.71 11.70
CA MET A 1 10.57 17.46 10.73
C MET A 1 9.09 17.22 11.02
N PRO A 2 8.38 18.08 11.79
CA PRO A 2 6.92 17.96 11.94
C PRO A 2 6.11 19.20 11.50
N ILE A 3 6.74 20.30 11.08
CA ILE A 3 6.05 21.59 10.90
C ILE A 3 5.18 21.61 9.62
N ALA A 4 5.63 20.95 8.55
CA ALA A 4 4.92 20.96 7.26
C ALA A 4 3.59 20.20 7.29
N GLY A 5 3.49 19.09 8.03
CA GLY A 5 2.25 18.31 8.14
C GLY A 5 1.14 19.11 8.84
N ILE A 6 1.48 19.78 9.94
CA ILE A 6 0.54 20.61 10.71
C ILE A 6 0.00 21.77 9.86
N MET A 7 0.84 22.41 9.04
CA MET A 7 0.41 23.50 8.17
C MET A 7 -0.63 23.05 7.14
N LEU A 8 -0.42 21.89 6.49
CA LEU A 8 -1.34 21.38 5.47
C LEU A 8 -2.70 20.98 6.06
N GLU A 9 -2.70 20.35 7.23
CA GLU A 9 -3.94 19.98 7.93
C GLU A 9 -4.75 21.22 8.35
N LEU A 10 -4.09 22.28 8.80
CA LEU A 10 -4.75 23.55 9.14
C LEU A 10 -5.35 24.22 7.90
N SER A 11 -4.65 24.24 6.76
CA SER A 11 -5.20 24.79 5.51
C SER A 11 -6.37 23.95 4.99
N ALA A 12 -6.33 22.63 5.15
CA ALA A 12 -7.45 21.75 4.82
C ALA A 12 -8.66 22.01 5.73
N ALA A 13 -8.45 22.17 7.04
CA ALA A 13 -9.51 22.50 8.00
C ALA A 13 -10.17 23.86 7.72
N LYS A 14 -9.42 24.81 7.16
CA LYS A 14 -9.94 26.10 6.68
C LYS A 14 -10.66 26.02 5.33
N GLY A 15 -10.57 24.89 4.63
CA GLY A 15 -11.11 24.73 3.27
C GLY A 15 -10.31 25.43 2.19
N GLU A 16 -9.04 25.79 2.46
CA GLU A 16 -8.16 26.42 1.47
C GLU A 16 -7.65 25.39 0.44
N ILE A 17 -7.53 24.13 0.85
CA ILE A 17 -7.07 23.01 0.01
C ILE A 17 -7.89 21.74 0.29
N ASP A 18 -7.96 20.87 -0.72
CA ASP A 18 -8.34 19.47 -0.53
C ASP A 18 -7.08 18.64 -0.24
N LEU A 19 -6.87 18.30 1.03
CA LEU A 19 -5.74 17.47 1.45
C LEU A 19 -6.07 15.99 1.28
N ARG A 20 -5.34 15.32 0.39
CA ARG A 20 -5.38 13.87 0.20
C ARG A 20 -4.03 13.24 0.48
N TYR A 21 -4.02 12.10 1.16
CA TYR A 21 -2.85 11.29 1.45
C TYR A 21 -2.73 10.18 0.42
N LEU A 22 -1.53 9.93 -0.09
CA LEU A 22 -1.27 8.88 -1.07
C LEU A 22 -0.16 7.97 -0.54
N ASP A 23 -0.41 6.67 -0.54
CA ASP A 23 0.62 5.68 -0.19
C ASP A 23 0.46 4.37 -0.98
N GLU A 24 1.55 3.60 -1.06
CA GLU A 24 1.62 2.30 -1.72
C GLU A 24 1.93 1.20 -0.71
N SER A 25 1.12 0.15 -0.70
CA SER A 25 1.34 -1.04 0.13
C SER A 25 1.48 -2.29 -0.72
N GLY A 26 2.63 -2.95 -0.59
CA GLY A 26 2.96 -4.18 -1.33
C GLY A 26 2.66 -5.43 -0.51
N PHE A 27 1.78 -6.29 -1.00
CA PHE A 27 1.49 -7.62 -0.48
C PHE A 27 2.29 -8.67 -1.25
N CYS A 28 3.06 -9.46 -0.52
CA CYS A 28 3.63 -10.68 -1.06
C CYS A 28 2.54 -11.76 -1.05
N MET A 29 2.39 -12.54 -2.13
CA MET A 29 1.54 -13.74 -2.10
C MET A 29 2.11 -14.85 -1.20
N TRP A 30 3.31 -14.64 -0.64
CA TRP A 30 3.87 -15.52 0.36
C TRP A 30 3.16 -15.31 1.70
N SER A 31 2.36 -16.29 2.14
CA SER A 31 1.95 -16.38 3.55
C SER A 31 3.00 -17.19 4.31
N GLU A 32 3.65 -16.58 5.31
CA GLU A 32 4.69 -17.25 6.11
C GLU A 32 4.15 -18.37 7.03
N SER A 33 2.84 -18.55 7.12
CA SER A 33 2.25 -19.48 8.07
C SER A 33 1.11 -20.27 7.45
N SER A 34 1.46 -21.20 6.56
CA SER A 34 0.66 -22.41 6.40
C SER A 34 0.72 -23.18 7.73
N TYR A 35 -0.40 -23.70 8.23
CA TYR A 35 -0.36 -24.69 9.30
C TYR A 35 0.47 -25.87 8.81
N THR A 36 1.58 -26.15 9.49
CA THR A 36 2.47 -27.27 9.15
C THR A 36 2.75 -28.10 10.39
N TYR A 37 2.65 -29.41 10.24
CA TYR A 37 2.99 -30.38 11.26
C TYR A 37 4.48 -30.72 11.19
N TYR A 38 5.12 -30.87 12.34
CA TYR A 38 6.50 -31.33 12.46
C TYR A 38 6.60 -32.35 13.60
N GLN A 39 7.58 -33.24 13.53
CA GLN A 39 7.74 -34.26 14.56
C GLN A 39 8.28 -33.68 15.86
N ARG A 40 7.80 -34.21 16.98
CA ARG A 40 8.25 -33.77 18.31
C ARG A 40 9.73 -34.12 18.48
N GLY A 41 10.55 -33.10 18.73
CA GLY A 41 12.01 -33.23 18.87
C GLY A 41 12.79 -32.80 17.63
N GLU A 42 12.12 -32.52 16.52
CA GLU A 42 12.75 -31.94 15.33
C GLU A 42 12.58 -30.42 15.30
N GLN A 43 13.63 -29.71 14.89
CA GLN A 43 13.54 -28.28 14.64
C GLN A 43 12.75 -28.04 13.35
N LYS A 44 11.69 -27.22 13.46
CA LYS A 44 10.91 -26.81 12.31
C LYS A 44 11.79 -26.03 11.31
N CYS A 45 11.99 -26.58 10.12
CA CYS A 45 12.63 -25.88 9.01
C CYS A 45 11.59 -25.06 8.24
N LEU A 46 11.80 -23.76 8.14
CA LEU A 46 11.01 -22.85 7.30
C LEU A 46 11.84 -22.51 6.06
N GLU A 47 11.72 -23.31 5.00
CA GLU A 47 12.43 -23.06 3.76
C GLU A 47 11.88 -21.81 3.04
N GLN A 48 12.74 -20.84 2.79
CA GLN A 48 12.42 -19.73 1.88
C GLN A 48 12.60 -20.20 0.43
N ILE A 49 11.51 -20.25 -0.36
CA ILE A 49 11.63 -20.59 -1.79
C ILE A 49 12.27 -19.42 -2.54
N LYS A 50 13.06 -19.74 -3.58
CA LYS A 50 13.77 -18.76 -4.39
C LYS A 50 12.86 -17.75 -5.11
N ARG A 51 11.56 -18.04 -5.26
CA ARG A 51 10.61 -17.22 -6.04
C ARG A 51 9.46 -16.71 -5.16
N ARG A 52 9.45 -15.41 -4.86
CA ARG A 52 8.44 -14.73 -4.01
C ARG A 52 7.08 -14.45 -4.70
N GLY A 53 6.76 -15.15 -5.80
CA GLY A 53 5.55 -14.89 -6.61
C GLY A 53 5.53 -13.49 -7.24
N ARG A 54 4.41 -13.10 -7.87
CA ARG A 54 4.15 -11.69 -8.26
C ARG A 54 3.57 -10.96 -7.04
N ARG A 55 4.11 -9.79 -6.71
CA ARG A 55 3.56 -8.95 -5.63
C ARG A 55 2.24 -8.34 -6.07
N LEU A 56 1.27 -8.28 -5.17
CA LEU A 56 0.09 -7.47 -5.32
C LEU A 56 0.38 -6.13 -4.66
N ILE A 57 0.15 -5.02 -5.33
CA ILE A 57 0.35 -3.69 -4.77
C ILE A 57 -0.99 -2.98 -4.78
N ILE A 58 -1.36 -2.42 -3.64
CA ILE A 58 -2.46 -1.46 -3.55
C ILE A 58 -1.85 -0.06 -3.47
N ILE A 59 -2.40 0.86 -4.23
CA ILE A 59 -2.14 2.29 -4.07
C ILE A 59 -3.44 2.90 -3.56
N GLY A 60 -3.38 3.63 -2.45
CA GLY A 60 -4.55 4.24 -1.83
C GLY A 60 -4.42 5.75 -1.78
N LEU A 61 -5.42 6.45 -2.29
CA LEU A 61 -5.62 7.89 -2.12
C LEU A 61 -6.72 8.10 -1.07
N PHE A 62 -6.34 8.64 0.09
CA PHE A 62 -7.22 8.80 1.24
C PHE A 62 -7.49 10.27 1.53
N GLN A 63 -8.76 10.63 1.70
CA GLN A 63 -9.18 11.91 2.23
C GLN A 63 -9.98 11.66 3.52
N PRO A 64 -9.50 12.11 4.68
CA PRO A 64 -10.16 11.84 5.96
C PRO A 64 -11.65 12.20 5.93
N LEU A 65 -12.49 11.25 6.34
CA LEU A 65 -13.96 11.39 6.43
C LEU A 65 -14.70 11.66 5.12
N ILE A 66 -14.02 11.67 3.97
CA ILE A 66 -14.61 12.03 2.68
C ILE A 66 -14.54 10.86 1.70
N SER A 67 -13.35 10.34 1.43
CA SER A 67 -13.19 9.30 0.41
C SER A 67 -11.92 8.47 0.58
N PHE A 68 -11.96 7.27 0.02
CA PHE A 68 -10.80 6.43 -0.18
C PHE A 68 -10.91 5.84 -1.58
N VAL A 69 -9.91 6.09 -2.44
CA VAL A 69 -9.85 5.50 -3.77
C VAL A 69 -8.63 4.61 -3.86
N ASP A 70 -8.83 3.37 -4.28
CA ASP A 70 -7.77 2.38 -4.42
C ASP A 70 -7.51 1.99 -5.88
N GLY A 71 -6.25 1.63 -6.13
CA GLY A 71 -5.79 1.03 -7.37
C GLY A 71 -5.00 -0.24 -7.08
N LEU A 72 -5.38 -1.35 -7.72
CA LEU A 72 -4.73 -2.64 -7.55
C LEU A 72 -3.83 -2.98 -8.75
N VAL A 73 -2.57 -3.34 -8.48
CA VAL A 73 -1.56 -3.63 -9.51
C VAL A 73 -0.80 -4.92 -9.19
N ILE A 74 -0.65 -5.80 -10.18
CA ILE A 74 0.16 -7.01 -10.05
C ILE A 74 1.57 -6.77 -10.60
N GLY A 75 2.58 -6.87 -9.72
CA GLY A 75 4.00 -6.83 -10.03
C GLY A 75 4.69 -5.58 -9.49
N GLY A 76 4.28 -4.40 -9.96
CA GLY A 76 4.96 -3.13 -9.69
C GLY A 76 4.18 -1.94 -10.24
N VAL A 77 4.26 -0.81 -9.55
CA VAL A 77 3.77 0.48 -10.04
C VAL A 77 4.91 1.14 -10.83
N ASN A 78 4.63 1.53 -12.07
CA ASN A 78 5.55 2.33 -12.87
C ASN A 78 4.97 3.73 -13.12
N CYS A 79 5.81 4.65 -13.60
CA CYS A 79 5.40 6.03 -13.87
C CYS A 79 4.16 6.13 -14.79
N LYS A 80 4.04 5.24 -15.80
CA LYS A 80 2.88 5.23 -16.71
C LYS A 80 1.58 4.81 -16.00
N SER A 81 1.62 3.79 -15.13
CA SER A 81 0.45 3.38 -14.35
C SER A 81 0.07 4.43 -13.32
N TYR A 82 1.05 5.08 -12.69
CA TYR A 82 0.83 6.16 -11.73
C TYR A 82 0.13 7.36 -12.39
N ILE A 83 0.65 7.86 -13.51
CA ILE A 83 0.04 8.98 -14.26
C ILE A 83 -1.38 8.62 -14.70
N ARG A 84 -1.62 7.38 -15.13
CA ARG A 84 -2.97 6.93 -15.51
C ARG A 84 -3.95 6.98 -14.33
N MET A 85 -3.50 6.59 -13.13
CA MET A 85 -4.30 6.66 -11.91
C MET A 85 -4.61 8.10 -11.53
N MET A 86 -3.58 8.97 -11.49
CA MET A 86 -3.76 10.40 -11.21
C MET A 86 -4.71 11.10 -12.20
N LYS A 87 -4.65 10.72 -13.49
CA LYS A 87 -5.58 11.24 -14.50
C LYS A 87 -7.02 10.79 -14.29
N ARG A 88 -7.26 9.63 -13.70
CA ARG A 88 -8.61 9.16 -13.34
C ARG A 88 -9.13 9.90 -12.11
N GLU A 89 -8.27 10.14 -11.12
CA GLU A 89 -8.64 10.91 -9.92
C GLU A 89 -8.95 12.38 -10.21
N ALA A 90 -8.32 12.96 -11.25
CA ALA A 90 -8.52 14.35 -11.63
C ALA A 90 -9.77 14.59 -12.51
N GLN A 91 -10.50 13.54 -12.91
CA GLN A 91 -11.75 13.63 -13.67
C GLN A 91 -12.95 13.70 -12.75
#